data_AF-A0A136IPW5-F1
#
_entry.id   AF-A0A136IPW5-F1
#
_cell.length_a   1.000
_cell.length_b   1.000
_cell.length_c   1.000
_cell.angle_alpha   90.00
_cell.angle_beta   90.00
_cell.angle_gamma   90.00
#
_symmetry.space_group_name_H-M   'P 1'
#
loop_
_entity.id
_entity.type
_entity.pdbx_description
1 polymer ?
#
loop_
_entity_poly.entity_id
_entity_poly.type
_entity_poly.pdbx_seq_one_letter_code
_entity_poly.pdbx_strand_id
1 'polypeptide(L)'
;MEQSSSRRLTATGELWQRYKPLIRRLYLEENHTLERLKEILERDHSFPFTPLSTYESKIRDVLNIRKKLKKADWPIIYQHWLRLGGNETKPELFFLGRHIPWVKAWKEIRRSPPHSLNAGMSCEPQ
;
A
#
# COMPACT_ATOMS: atom_id res chain seq x y z
N MET A 1 20.98 -34.66 5.43
CA MET A 1 19.68 -33.97 5.53
C MET A 1 19.91 -32.57 4.97
N GLU A 2 19.75 -32.43 3.66
CA GLU A 2 18.65 -31.64 3.05
C GLU A 2 18.79 -30.15 3.36
N GLN A 3 19.53 -29.41 2.53
CA GLN A 3 19.06 -28.61 1.40
C GLN A 3 18.28 -27.34 1.77
N SER A 4 18.66 -26.24 1.10
CA SER A 4 17.83 -25.07 0.77
C SER A 4 17.67 -23.96 1.79
N SER A 5 18.49 -22.90 1.64
CA SER A 5 17.96 -21.63 1.11
C SER A 5 19.09 -20.64 0.86
N SER A 6 19.60 -20.67 -0.37
CA SER A 6 20.42 -19.62 -0.95
C SER A 6 19.62 -18.31 -0.95
N ARG A 7 19.68 -17.51 0.11
CA ARG A 7 19.18 -16.14 0.08
C ARG A 7 20.22 -15.26 -0.58
N ARG A 8 20.23 -15.23 -1.91
CA ARG A 8 20.81 -14.09 -2.64
C ARG A 8 19.92 -12.87 -2.40
N LEU A 9 20.03 -12.27 -1.22
CA LEU A 9 19.70 -10.87 -1.07
C LEU A 9 20.80 -10.13 -1.82
N THR A 10 20.48 -9.57 -2.97
CA THR A 10 21.41 -8.67 -3.64
C THR A 10 21.70 -7.51 -2.68
N ALA A 11 22.95 -7.08 -2.57
CA ALA A 11 23.39 -6.02 -1.65
C ALA A 11 22.51 -4.76 -1.69
N THR A 12 21.89 -4.49 -2.85
CA THR A 12 20.91 -3.44 -3.02
C THR A 12 19.65 -3.66 -2.18
N GLY A 13 19.06 -4.86 -2.18
CA GLY A 13 17.83 -5.17 -1.42
C GLY A 13 18.00 -4.98 0.09
N GLU A 14 19.17 -5.34 0.64
CA GLU A 14 19.49 -5.16 2.06
C GLU A 14 19.59 -3.67 2.42
N LEU A 15 20.16 -2.84 1.54
CA LEU A 15 20.21 -1.40 1.71
C LEU A 15 18.80 -0.80 1.82
N TRP A 16 17.88 -1.17 0.92
CA TRP A 16 16.49 -0.70 0.99
C TRP A 16 15.79 -1.13 2.28
N GLN A 17 15.99 -2.37 2.74
CA GLN A 17 15.41 -2.85 4.00
C GLN A 17 15.97 -2.11 5.20
N ARG A 18 17.28 -1.80 5.21
CA ARG A 18 17.93 -1.02 6.26
C ARG A 18 17.34 0.39 6.39
N TYR A 19 17.08 1.05 5.26
CA TYR A 19 16.49 2.38 5.23
C TYR A 19 14.95 2.39 5.18
N LYS A 20 14.31 1.22 5.23
CA LYS A 20 12.86 1.07 5.27
C LYS A 20 12.16 1.96 6.30
N PRO A 21 12.58 2.02 7.59
CA PRO A 21 11.90 2.88 8.57
C PRO A 21 12.01 4.36 8.21
N LEU A 22 13.16 4.80 7.70
CA LEU A 22 13.39 6.18 7.26
C LEU A 22 12.53 6.53 6.04
N ILE A 23 12.53 5.65 5.03
CA ILE A 23 11.67 5.79 3.84
C ILE A 23 10.20 5.82 4.22
N ARG A 24 9.78 4.96 5.16
CA ARG A 24 8.39 4.93 5.64
C ARG A 24 8.00 6.25 6.28
N ARG A 25 8.85 6.79 7.15
CA ARG A 25 8.62 8.08 7.82
C ARG A 25 8.52 9.22 6.80
N LEU A 26 9.54 9.38 5.96
CA LEU A 26 9.58 10.44 4.95
C LEU A 26 8.41 10.33 3.95
N TYR A 27 8.10 9.11 3.49
CA TYR A 27 7.12 8.91 2.43
C TYR A 27 5.67 8.91 2.92
N LEU A 28 5.39 8.34 4.10
CA LEU A 28 4.03 8.18 4.61
C LEU A 28 3.66 9.25 5.63
N GLU A 29 4.54 9.54 6.59
CA GLU A 29 4.25 10.49 7.67
C GLU A 29 4.45 11.93 7.20
N GLU A 30 5.61 12.23 6.59
CA GLU A 30 5.90 13.58 6.07
C GLU A 30 5.33 13.82 4.67
N ASN A 31 4.78 12.78 4.04
CA ASN A 31 4.17 12.83 2.71
C ASN A 31 5.09 13.40 1.60
N HIS A 32 6.41 13.24 1.73
CA HIS A 32 7.34 13.68 0.70
C HIS A 32 7.07 13.00 -0.65
N THR A 33 7.41 13.71 -1.73
CA THR A 33 7.38 13.17 -3.09
C THR A 33 8.54 12.17 -3.30
N LEU A 34 8.44 11.33 -4.33
CA LEU A 34 9.52 10.40 -4.68
C LEU A 34 10.82 11.15 -5.02
N GLU A 35 10.70 12.32 -5.66
CA GLU A 35 11.84 13.19 -5.96
C GLU A 35 12.53 13.68 -4.69
N ARG A 36 11.75 14.16 -3.72
CA ARG A 36 12.32 14.64 -2.45
C ARG A 36 12.96 13.50 -1.65
N LEU A 37 12.32 12.33 -1.66
CA LEU A 37 12.86 11.15 -1.01
C LEU A 37 14.18 10.68 -1.66
N LYS A 38 14.26 10.74 -2.99
CA LYS A 38 15.49 10.49 -3.75
C LYS A 38 16.59 11.48 -3.36
N GLU A 39 16.30 12.78 -3.37
CA GLU A 39 17.27 13.82 -2.98
C GLU A 39 17.85 13.58 -1.59
N ILE A 40 17.00 13.29 -0.60
CA ILE A 40 17.44 13.04 0.78
C ILE A 40 18.31 11.78 0.86
N LEU A 41 17.91 10.70 0.18
CA LEU A 41 18.66 9.44 0.22
C LEU A 41 20.00 9.52 -0.51
N GLU A 42 20.06 10.21 -1.65
CA GLU A 42 21.29 10.41 -2.40
C GLU A 42 22.24 11.38 -1.69
N ARG A 43 21.70 12.45 -1.09
CA ARG A 43 22.48 13.49 -0.41
C ARG A 43 22.97 13.07 0.97
N ASP A 44 22.07 12.56 1.82
CA ASP A 44 22.36 12.33 3.24
C ASP A 44 22.79 10.88 3.53
N HIS A 45 22.43 9.94 2.66
CA HIS A 45 22.64 8.50 2.89
C HIS A 45 23.52 7.82 1.84
N SER A 46 24.16 8.61 0.96
CA SER A 46 25.05 8.13 -0.12
C SER A 46 24.43 7.00 -0.95
N PHE A 47 23.12 7.06 -1.21
CA PHE A 47 22.49 6.11 -2.13
C PHE A 47 23.08 6.26 -3.54
N PRO A 48 23.23 5.14 -4.28
CA PRO A 48 23.63 5.21 -5.68
C PRO A 48 22.55 5.97 -6.47
N PHE A 49 23.00 6.83 -7.39
CA PHE A 49 22.11 7.58 -8.26
C PHE A 49 21.26 6.60 -9.06
N THR A 50 19.97 6.55 -8.73
CA THR A 50 19.03 5.61 -9.34
C THR A 50 17.82 6.35 -9.89
N PRO A 51 17.24 5.88 -11.01
CA PRO A 51 16.10 6.55 -11.60
C PRO A 51 14.88 6.44 -10.68
N LEU A 52 13.99 7.43 -10.74
CA LEU A 52 12.78 7.50 -9.92
C LEU A 52 11.90 6.24 -10.07
N SER A 53 11.86 5.66 -11.28
CA SER A 53 11.14 4.41 -11.55
C SER A 53 11.67 3.23 -10.74
N THR A 54 12.98 3.19 -10.48
CA THR A 54 13.59 2.17 -9.60
C THR A 54 13.20 2.43 -8.15
N TYR A 55 13.21 3.68 -7.68
CA TYR A 55 12.71 4.05 -6.35
C TYR A 55 11.27 3.60 -6.16
N GLU A 56 10.38 3.95 -7.11
CA GLU A 56 8.98 3.55 -7.06
C GLU A 56 8.83 2.02 -6.99
N SER A 57 9.52 1.30 -7.87
CA SER A 57 9.46 -0.16 -7.92
C SER A 57 10.01 -0.78 -6.63
N LYS A 58 11.10 -0.28 -6.06
CA LYS A 58 11.68 -0.80 -4.81
C LYS A 58 10.80 -0.50 -3.61
N ILE A 59 10.22 0.70 -3.51
CA ILE A 59 9.28 1.07 -2.45
C ILE A 59 8.02 0.18 -2.52
N ARG A 60 7.51 -0.04 -3.73
CA ARG A 60 6.29 -0.83 -3.96
C ARG A 60 6.50 -2.34 -3.79
N ASP A 61 7.60 -2.88 -4.30
CA ASP A 61 7.79 -4.33 -4.47
C ASP A 61 8.71 -4.92 -3.39
N VAL A 62 9.72 -4.18 -2.92
CA VAL A 62 10.64 -4.64 -1.86
C VAL A 62 10.16 -4.19 -0.48
N LEU A 63 9.76 -2.93 -0.33
CA LEU A 63 9.32 -2.40 0.96
C LEU A 63 7.82 -2.60 1.20
N ASN A 64 7.05 -2.89 0.14
CA ASN A 64 5.59 -2.99 0.13
C ASN A 64 4.91 -1.77 0.78
N ILE A 65 5.52 -0.60 0.62
CA ILE A 65 5.00 0.68 1.11
C ILE A 65 4.17 1.30 -0.02
N ARG A 66 2.91 1.66 0.26
CA ARG A 66 2.01 2.26 -0.73
C ARG A 66 1.19 3.38 -0.11
N LYS A 67 0.99 4.47 -0.86
CA LYS A 67 0.10 5.57 -0.47
C LYS A 67 -1.38 5.26 -0.71
N LYS A 68 -1.70 4.16 -1.40
CA LYS A 68 -3.07 3.76 -1.77
C LYS A 68 -3.29 2.28 -1.46
N LEU A 69 -4.52 1.94 -1.09
CA LEU A 69 -5.01 0.57 -0.95
C LEU A 69 -4.93 -0.18 -2.28
N LYS A 70 -4.69 -1.49 -2.23
CA LYS A 70 -4.74 -2.38 -3.39
C LYS A 70 -6.20 -2.71 -3.71
N LYS A 71 -6.46 -3.07 -4.97
CA LYS A 71 -7.77 -3.59 -5.37
C LYS A 71 -8.23 -4.78 -4.53
N ALA A 72 -7.29 -5.64 -4.13
CA ALA A 72 -7.55 -6.81 -3.29
C ALA A 72 -7.89 -6.45 -1.83
N ASP A 73 -7.56 -5.25 -1.36
CA ASP A 73 -7.86 -4.83 0.02
C ASP A 73 -9.33 -4.39 0.16
N TRP A 74 -9.95 -3.88 -0.91
CA TRP A 74 -11.33 -3.40 -0.88
C TRP A 74 -12.37 -4.50 -0.56
N PRO A 75 -12.31 -5.71 -1.14
CA PRO A 75 -13.13 -6.84 -0.71
C PRO A 75 -13.05 -7.14 0.79
N ILE A 76 -11.86 -7.02 1.39
CA ILE A 76 -11.65 -7.30 2.82
C ILE A 76 -12.35 -6.24 3.67
N ILE A 77 -12.25 -4.97 3.27
CA ILE A 77 -12.96 -3.86 3.92
C ILE A 77 -14.48 -4.08 3.83
N TYR A 78 -14.98 -4.52 2.68
CA TYR A 78 -16.39 -4.85 2.50
C TYR A 78 -16.85 -6.02 3.39
N GLN A 79 -16.07 -7.09 3.46
CA GLN A 79 -16.36 -8.22 4.35
C GLN A 79 -16.38 -7.79 5.82
N HIS A 80 -15.46 -6.92 6.23
CA HIS A 80 -15.45 -6.37 7.58
C HIS A 80 -16.71 -5.55 7.84
N TRP A 81 -17.12 -4.69 6.91
CA TRP A 81 -18.36 -3.93 7.00
C TRP A 81 -19.60 -4.83 7.13
N LEU A 82 -19.69 -5.90 6.33
CA LEU A 82 -20.79 -6.88 6.45
C LEU A 82 -20.86 -7.50 7.85
N ARG A 83 -19.72 -7.82 8.46
CA ARG A 83 -19.65 -8.39 9.82
C ARG A 83 -20.10 -7.41 10.91
N LEU A 84 -20.04 -6.11 10.66
CA LEU A 84 -20.46 -5.08 11.62
C LEU A 84 -21.98 -4.81 11.64
N GLY A 85 -22.76 -5.56 10.85
CA GLY A 85 -24.22 -5.38 10.76
C GLY A 85 -24.62 -4.54 9.55
N GLY A 86 -24.05 -4.86 8.39
CA GLY A 86 -24.15 -4.10 7.14
C GLY A 86 -25.50 -3.39 6.91
N ASN A 87 -25.39 -2.12 6.49
CA ASN A 87 -26.41 -1.07 6.33
C ASN A 87 -26.65 -0.17 7.55
N GLU A 88 -26.44 -0.63 8.79
CA GLU A 88 -26.67 0.20 9.99
C GLU A 88 -25.47 1.07 10.36
N THR A 89 -24.26 0.61 10.04
CA THR A 89 -23.00 1.33 10.34
C THR A 89 -22.27 1.74 9.07
N LYS A 90 -21.89 3.02 8.99
CA LYS A 90 -20.91 3.53 8.02
C LYS A 90 -19.57 3.67 8.74
N PRO A 91 -18.67 2.69 8.64
CA PRO A 91 -17.43 2.72 9.40
C PRO A 91 -16.54 3.86 8.90
N GLU A 92 -15.89 4.54 9.84
CA GLU A 92 -14.84 5.48 9.51
C GLU A 92 -13.60 4.71 9.04
N LEU A 93 -13.22 4.92 7.78
CA LEU A 93 -12.07 4.26 7.20
C LEU A 93 -10.87 5.19 7.25
N PHE A 94 -9.82 4.80 7.95
CA PHE A 94 -8.55 5.50 7.96
C PHE A 94 -7.47 4.63 7.29
N PHE A 95 -6.75 5.21 6.33
CA PHE A 95 -5.58 4.59 5.72
C PHE A 95 -4.39 5.53 5.85
N LEU A 96 -3.35 5.08 6.57
CA LEU A 96 -2.15 5.88 6.84
C LEU A 96 -2.47 7.24 7.49
N GLY A 97 -3.38 7.24 8.46
CA GLY A 97 -3.82 8.47 9.14
C GLY A 97 -4.71 9.38 8.28
N ARG A 98 -5.00 9.02 7.03
CA ARG A 98 -5.92 9.77 6.17
C ARG A 98 -7.31 9.18 6.25
N HIS A 99 -8.28 10.03 6.54
CA HIS A 99 -9.69 9.66 6.46
C HIS A 99 -10.09 9.43 5.00
N ILE A 100 -10.69 8.27 4.73
CA ILE A 100 -11.32 7.92 3.46
C ILE A 100 -12.84 7.96 3.69
N PRO A 101 -13.54 8.96 3.17
CA PRO A 101 -15.00 9.03 3.27
C PRO A 101 -15.66 7.77 2.74
N TRP A 102 -16.69 7.29 3.44
CA TRP A 102 -17.39 6.06 3.08
C TRP A 102 -17.90 6.05 1.63
N VAL A 103 -18.40 7.18 1.12
CA VAL A 103 -18.83 7.32 -0.28
C VAL A 103 -17.71 6.98 -1.27
N LYS A 104 -16.48 7.41 -0.98
CA LYS A 104 -15.30 7.10 -1.81
C LYS A 104 -14.90 5.64 -1.66
N ALA A 105 -14.88 5.12 -0.43
CA ALA A 105 -14.58 3.72 -0.17
C ALA A 105 -15.57 2.78 -0.88
N TRP A 106 -16.87 3.07 -0.78
CA TRP A 106 -17.95 2.31 -1.41
C TRP A 106 -17.81 2.27 -2.93
N LYS A 107 -17.47 3.40 -3.55
CA LYS A 107 -17.19 3.44 -4.99
C LYS A 107 -16.05 2.50 -5.39
N GLU A 108 -14.98 2.43 -4.60
CA GLU A 108 -13.84 1.56 -4.87
C GLU A 108 -14.11 0.09 -4.56
N ILE A 109 -14.91 -0.20 -3.53
CA ILE A 109 -15.44 -1.55 -3.23
C ILE A 109 -16.24 -2.09 -4.41
N ARG A 110 -17.17 -1.29 -4.96
CA ARG A 110 -17.97 -1.70 -6.13
C ARG A 110 -17.13 -1.93 -7.38
N ARG A 111 -16.05 -1.17 -7.56
CA ARG A 111 -15.09 -1.33 -8.67
C ARG A 111 -14.17 -2.54 -8.52
N SER A 112 -14.05 -3.07 -7.29
CA SER A 112 -13.17 -4.17 -6.95
C SER A 112 -14.00 -5.28 -6.31
N PRO A 113 -14.91 -5.92 -7.07
CA PRO A 113 -15.73 -6.99 -6.52
C PRO A 113 -14.81 -8.08 -5.94
N PRO A 114 -15.14 -8.64 -4.77
CA PRO A 114 -14.54 -9.88 -4.31
C PRO A 114 -14.52 -10.89 -5.45
N HIS A 115 -13.45 -11.66 -5.60
CA HIS A 115 -13.41 -12.73 -6.62
C HIS A 115 -14.58 -13.72 -6.46
N SER A 116 -15.21 -13.78 -5.28
CA SER A 116 -16.42 -14.54 -4.98
C SER A 116 -17.75 -13.87 -5.41
N LEU A 117 -17.73 -12.65 -5.96
CA LEU A 117 -18.90 -11.87 -6.39
C LEU A 117 -18.90 -11.57 -7.91
N ASN A 118 -18.31 -12.44 -8.73
CA ASN A 118 -18.53 -12.41 -10.19
C ASN A 118 -19.98 -12.75 -10.61
N ALA A 119 -20.86 -13.05 -9.65
CA ALA A 119 -22.29 -13.18 -9.86
C ALA A 119 -23.02 -11.94 -9.29
N GLY A 120 -23.25 -10.95 -10.16
CA GLY A 120 -24.33 -9.96 -10.07
C GLY A 120 -24.59 -9.27 -8.72
N MET A 121 -24.08 -8.06 -8.54
CA MET A 121 -24.71 -7.09 -7.64
C MET A 121 -24.72 -5.69 -8.27
N SER A 122 -25.84 -5.37 -8.93
CA SER A 122 -26.31 -4.00 -9.14
C SER A 122 -27.24 -3.66 -7.99
N CYS A 123 -26.76 -2.90 -7.00
CA CYS A 123 -27.62 -2.14 -6.08
C CYS A 123 -26.87 -0.86 -5.67
N GLU A 124 -27.43 0.29 -6.04
CA GLU A 124 -27.04 1.62 -5.56
C GLU A 124 -27.68 1.89 -4.21
N PRO A 125 -26.98 2.47 -3.23
CA PRO A 125 -27.64 3.09 -2.09
C PRO A 125 -28.07 4.53 -2.45
N GLN A 126 -29.35 4.83 -2.18
CA GLN A 126 -29.93 6.19 -2.19
C GLN A 126 -29.39 7.04 -1.03
#